data_AF-A0A0C2HIP0-F1
#
_entry.id   AF-A0A0C2HIP0-F1
#
_cell.length_a   1.000
_cell.length_b   1.000
_cell.length_c   1.000
_cell.angle_alpha   90.00
_cell.angle_beta   90.00
_cell.angle_gamma   90.00
#
_symmetry.space_group_name_H-M   'P 1'
#
loop_
_entity.id
_entity.type
_entity.pdbx_description
1 polymer ?
#
loop_
_entity_poly.entity_id
_entity_poly.type
_entity_poly.pdbx_seq_one_letter_code
_entity_poly.pdbx_strand_id
1 'polypeptide(L)'
;MVKLITCQPNFALLWSEALTWYRFFNVNLNVVFHTIAFLTTIIVAVYRYFAVKYPLRASSYLYKPQLAVGANIAVWIVVPLMCVPVFFISEVKGIDGEHMNCTFTEPMFDLNYQANPVLVSAVFWMFGIVLKLIPSLVLTALLIALIR
;
A
#
# COMPACT_ATOMS: atom_id res chain seq x y z
N MET A 1 -10.25 -35.02 27.67
CA MET A 1 -9.77 -35.34 26.31
C MET A 1 -8.99 -34.13 25.82
N VAL A 2 -7.73 -34.03 26.25
CA VAL A 2 -6.81 -32.95 25.87
C VAL A 2 -6.32 -33.26 24.47
N LYS A 3 -6.68 -32.43 23.48
CA LYS A 3 -6.07 -32.50 22.15
C LYS A 3 -4.59 -32.15 22.33
N LEU A 4 -3.76 -33.18 22.42
CA LEU A 4 -2.34 -33.14 22.12
C LEU A 4 -2.22 -32.62 20.68
N ILE A 5 -1.98 -31.31 20.54
CA ILE A 5 -1.55 -30.71 19.28
C ILE A 5 -0.12 -31.19 19.10
N THR A 6 0.02 -32.27 18.36
CA THR A 6 1.27 -32.82 17.86
C THR A 6 2.07 -31.73 17.17
N CYS A 7 3.31 -31.51 17.59
CA CYS A 7 4.38 -30.94 16.78
C CYS A 7 4.61 -31.86 15.57
N GLN A 8 3.81 -31.70 14.52
CA GLN A 8 4.08 -32.33 13.24
C GLN A 8 4.80 -31.30 12.36
N PRO A 9 5.88 -31.67 11.66
CA PRO A 9 6.63 -30.81 10.76
C PRO A 9 5.89 -30.69 9.43
N ASN A 10 4.61 -30.30 9.48
CA ASN A 10 3.76 -30.21 8.32
C ASN A 10 3.49 -28.72 8.04
N PHE A 11 4.30 -28.20 7.11
CA PHE A 11 4.00 -27.02 6.30
C PHE A 11 3.76 -25.73 7.10
N ALA A 12 4.68 -25.39 8.00
CA ALA A 12 4.87 -23.99 8.38
C ALA A 12 5.94 -23.44 7.43
N LEU A 13 5.61 -22.43 6.63
CA LEU A 13 6.59 -21.66 5.85
C LEU A 13 7.72 -21.23 6.80
N LEU A 14 8.86 -21.92 6.73
CA LEU A 14 10.08 -21.55 7.44
C LEU A 14 10.52 -20.18 6.93
N TRP A 15 10.34 -19.12 7.72
CA TRP A 15 10.86 -17.80 7.36
C TRP A 15 12.24 -17.62 7.99
N SER A 16 13.29 -17.86 7.19
CA SER A 16 14.64 -17.34 7.50
C SER A 16 14.60 -15.81 7.58
N GLU A 17 15.46 -15.18 8.40
CA GLU A 17 15.55 -13.72 8.55
C GLU A 17 15.53 -12.98 7.21
N ALA A 18 16.31 -13.48 6.24
CA ALA A 18 16.41 -12.90 4.90
C ALA A 18 15.06 -12.91 4.14
N LEU A 19 14.25 -13.94 4.34
CA LEU A 19 12.97 -14.08 3.66
C LEU A 19 11.89 -13.19 4.30
N THR A 20 11.93 -13.02 5.62
CA THR A 20 11.05 -12.07 6.34
C THR A 20 11.34 -10.64 5.91
N TRP A 21 12.62 -10.26 5.79
CA TRP A 21 13.03 -8.96 5.24
C TRP A 21 12.64 -8.78 3.77
N TYR A 22 12.86 -9.80 2.93
CA TYR A 22 12.43 -9.75 1.53
C TYR A 22 10.91 -9.53 1.42
N ARG A 23 10.11 -10.31 2.17
CA ARG A 23 8.65 -10.18 2.19
C ARG A 23 8.22 -8.80 2.65
N PHE A 24 8.87 -8.27 3.69
CA PHE A 24 8.63 -6.94 4.21
C PHE A 24 8.79 -5.86 3.13
N PHE A 25 9.95 -5.82 2.47
CA PHE A 25 10.20 -4.85 1.42
C PHE A 25 9.29 -5.05 0.20
N ASN A 26 9.10 -6.30 -0.22
CA ASN A 26 8.29 -6.63 -1.39
C ASN A 26 6.85 -6.16 -1.25
N VAL A 27 6.21 -6.40 -0.09
CA VAL A 27 4.83 -5.98 0.17
C VAL A 27 4.71 -4.46 0.19
N ASN A 28 5.62 -3.77 0.90
CA ASN A 28 5.59 -2.32 0.99
C ASN A 28 5.86 -1.64 -0.37
N LEU A 29 6.86 -2.11 -1.12
CA LEU A 29 7.15 -1.59 -2.46
C LEU A 29 5.98 -1.82 -3.41
N ASN A 30 5.37 -3.00 -3.38
CA ASN A 30 4.19 -3.28 -4.19
C ASN A 30 3.04 -2.30 -3.89
N VAL A 31 2.79 -1.98 -2.61
CA VAL A 31 1.78 -0.99 -2.22
C VAL A 31 2.13 0.41 -2.75
N VAL A 32 3.39 0.84 -2.62
CA VAL A 32 3.85 2.15 -3.13
C VAL A 32 3.70 2.23 -4.65
N PHE A 33 4.21 1.25 -5.40
CA PHE A 33 4.11 1.26 -6.87
C PHE A 33 2.66 1.21 -7.34
N HIS A 34 1.81 0.41 -6.68
CA HIS A 34 0.40 0.32 -7.00
C HIS A 34 -0.31 1.67 -6.80
N THR A 35 -0.07 2.35 -5.68
CA THR A 35 -0.69 3.66 -5.38
C THR A 35 -0.21 4.76 -6.32
N ILE A 36 1.08 4.79 -6.69
CA ILE A 36 1.62 5.70 -7.71
C ILE A 36 0.93 5.47 -9.06
N ALA A 37 0.83 4.21 -9.51
CA ALA A 37 0.18 3.88 -10.78
C ALA A 37 -1.28 4.35 -10.82
N PHE A 38 -2.04 4.18 -9.74
CA PHE A 38 -3.43 4.64 -9.66
C PHE A 38 -3.56 6.17 -9.70
N LEU A 39 -2.78 6.89 -8.89
CA LEU A 39 -2.88 8.36 -8.83
C LEU A 39 -2.41 9.03 -10.12
N THR A 40 -1.34 8.53 -10.73
CA THR A 40 -0.88 9.01 -12.05
C THR A 40 -1.92 8.74 -13.14
N THR A 41 -2.61 7.60 -13.10
CA THR A 41 -3.73 7.30 -14.03
C THR A 41 -4.89 8.28 -13.85
N ILE A 42 -5.27 8.61 -12.61
CA ILE A 42 -6.33 9.59 -12.33
C ILE A 42 -5.95 10.96 -12.88
N ILE A 43 -4.72 11.42 -12.66
CA ILE A 43 -4.25 12.71 -13.18
C ILE A 43 -4.38 12.75 -14.70
N VAL A 44 -3.88 11.73 -15.40
CA VAL A 44 -3.98 11.66 -16.87
C VAL A 44 -5.44 11.62 -17.32
N ALA A 45 -6.31 10.88 -16.63
CA ALA A 45 -7.74 10.82 -16.92
C ALA A 45 -8.42 12.20 -16.74
N VAL A 46 -8.09 12.93 -15.68
CA VAL A 46 -8.59 14.29 -15.43
C VAL A 46 -8.16 15.24 -16.55
N TYR A 47 -6.88 15.23 -16.96
CA TYR A 47 -6.41 16.06 -18.06
C TYR A 47 -7.14 15.76 -19.37
N ARG A 48 -7.37 14.48 -19.68
CA ARG A 48 -8.14 14.06 -20.86
C ARG A 48 -9.60 14.51 -20.78
N TYR A 49 -10.23 14.37 -19.62
CA TYR A 49 -11.61 14.82 -19.40
C TYR A 49 -11.79 16.32 -19.65
N PHE A 50 -10.90 17.15 -19.08
CA PHE A 50 -10.94 18.59 -19.30
C PHE A 50 -10.65 18.99 -20.76
N ALA A 51 -9.77 18.26 -21.44
CA ALA A 51 -9.49 18.50 -22.86
C ALA A 51 -10.71 18.25 -23.76
N VAL A 52 -11.55 17.24 -23.44
CA VAL A 52 -12.77 16.93 -24.19
C VAL A 52 -13.88 17.94 -23.90
N LYS A 53 -14.12 18.28 -22.63
CA LYS A 53 -15.27 19.12 -22.24
C LYS A 53 -15.10 20.61 -22.54
N TYR A 54 -13.87 21.13 -22.55
CA TYR A 54 -13.61 22.57 -22.72
C TYR A 54 -12.47 22.86 -23.71
N PRO A 55 -12.62 22.57 -25.00
CA PRO A 55 -11.54 22.71 -25.98
C PRO A 55 -10.99 24.15 -26.08
N LEU A 56 -11.86 25.17 -25.99
CA LEU A 56 -11.48 26.58 -26.13
C LEU A 56 -10.79 27.17 -24.89
N ARG A 57 -11.17 26.75 -23.67
CA ARG A 57 -10.49 27.17 -22.43
C ARG A 57 -9.26 26.32 -22.11
N ALA A 58 -9.24 25.06 -22.53
CA ALA A 58 -8.11 24.16 -22.34
C ALA A 58 -6.85 24.62 -23.08
N SER A 59 -7.01 25.26 -24.24
CA SER A 59 -5.91 25.82 -25.05
C SER A 59 -5.04 26.83 -24.29
N SER A 60 -5.61 27.64 -23.40
CA SER A 60 -4.86 28.72 -22.72
C SER A 60 -4.13 28.27 -21.45
N TYR A 61 -4.73 27.39 -20.65
CA TYR A 61 -4.20 27.02 -19.32
C TYR A 61 -3.81 25.53 -19.20
N LEU A 62 -4.55 24.64 -19.85
CA LEU A 62 -4.42 23.19 -19.70
C LEU A 62 -3.38 22.58 -20.65
N TYR A 63 -3.10 23.24 -21.78
CA TYR A 63 -2.14 22.77 -22.79
C TYR A 63 -0.67 23.00 -22.39
N LYS A 64 -0.40 23.58 -21.22
CA LYS A 64 0.98 23.75 -20.73
C LYS A 64 1.50 22.39 -20.24
N PRO A 65 2.41 21.71 -20.97
CA PRO A 65 2.91 20.40 -20.58
C PRO A 65 3.64 20.44 -19.23
N GLN A 66 4.18 21.61 -18.87
CA GLN A 66 4.88 21.85 -17.61
C GLN A 66 4.00 21.58 -16.37
N LEU A 67 2.71 21.91 -16.42
CA LEU A 67 1.82 21.71 -15.27
C LEU A 67 1.47 20.23 -15.08
N ALA A 68 1.27 19.50 -16.18
CA ALA A 68 0.99 18.06 -16.15
C ALA A 68 2.20 17.25 -15.67
N VAL A 69 3.40 17.63 -16.13
CA VAL A 69 4.66 17.03 -15.64
C VAL A 69 4.86 17.37 -14.15
N GLY A 70 4.62 18.61 -13.74
CA GLY A 70 4.71 19.01 -12.33
C GLY A 70 3.74 18.23 -11.42
N ALA A 71 2.50 18.03 -11.87
CA ALA A 71 1.52 17.23 -11.12
C ALA A 71 1.95 15.77 -10.99
N ASN A 72 2.52 15.17 -12.04
CA ASN A 72 3.04 13.81 -12.00
C ASN A 72 4.23 13.67 -11.04
N ILE A 73 5.18 14.62 -11.09
CA ILE A 73 6.32 14.66 -10.17
C ILE A 73 5.84 14.80 -8.72
N ALA A 74 4.81 15.63 -8.46
CA ALA A 74 4.25 15.78 -7.12
C ALA A 74 3.70 14.46 -6.57
N VAL A 75 3.06 13.62 -7.39
CA VAL A 75 2.59 12.27 -6.96
C VAL A 75 3.76 11.39 -6.57
N TRP A 76 4.84 11.40 -7.35
CA TRP A 76 6.04 10.63 -7.07
C TRP A 76 6.72 11.01 -5.75
N ILE A 77 6.48 12.22 -5.22
CA ILE A 77 7.02 12.68 -3.93
C ILE A 77 6.02 12.44 -2.79
N VAL A 78 4.75 12.78 -2.99
CA VAL A 78 3.70 12.71 -1.94
C VAL A 78 3.37 11.26 -1.58
N VAL A 79 3.36 10.35 -2.55
CA VAL A 79 2.96 8.95 -2.31
C VAL A 79 3.96 8.20 -1.42
N PRO A 80 5.27 8.20 -1.71
CA PRO A 80 6.25 7.62 -0.79
C PRO A 80 6.14 8.23 0.61
N LEU A 81 5.97 9.55 0.72
CA LEU A 81 5.85 10.25 2.00
C LEU A 81 4.62 9.77 2.81
N MET A 82 3.48 9.56 2.17
CA MET A 82 2.31 8.97 2.84
C MET A 82 2.50 7.50 3.22
N CYS A 83 3.35 6.75 2.51
CA CYS A 83 3.65 5.35 2.80
C CYS A 83 4.71 5.16 3.90
N VAL A 84 5.56 6.16 4.18
CA VAL A 84 6.54 6.15 5.28
C VAL A 84 5.97 5.69 6.64
N PRO A 85 4.82 6.18 7.14
CA PRO A 85 4.29 5.73 8.43
C PRO A 85 3.97 4.23 8.50
N VAL A 86 3.72 3.55 7.37
CA VAL A 86 3.51 2.08 7.36
C VAL A 86 4.79 1.35 7.71
N PHE A 87 5.93 1.83 7.19
CA PHE A 87 7.23 1.25 7.49
C PHE A 87 7.59 1.35 8.98
N PHE A 88 7.13 2.40 9.67
CA PHE A 88 7.42 2.61 11.09
C PHE A 88 6.55 1.77 12.04
N ILE A 89 5.39 1.28 11.60
CA ILE A 89 4.46 0.51 12.45
C ILE A 89 4.78 -0.99 12.46
N SER A 90 5.45 -1.44 11.40
CA SER A 90 5.88 -2.81 11.19
C SER A 90 7.29 -3.02 11.73
N GLU A 91 7.43 -3.85 12.77
CA GLU A 91 8.73 -4.28 13.29
C GLU A 91 8.93 -5.77 13.03
N VAL A 92 10.12 -6.16 12.58
CA VAL A 92 10.50 -7.58 12.53
C VAL A 92 10.85 -7.99 13.95
N LYS A 93 10.04 -8.84 14.59
CA LYS A 93 10.34 -9.40 15.91
C LYS A 93 10.52 -10.90 15.83
N GLY A 94 11.51 -11.39 16.57
CA GLY A 94 11.64 -12.81 16.83
C GLY A 94 10.48 -13.30 17.68
N ILE A 95 9.86 -14.42 17.33
CA ILE A 95 8.90 -15.11 18.17
C ILE A 95 9.72 -15.96 19.14
N ASP A 96 9.82 -15.51 20.39
CA ASP A 96 10.39 -16.31 21.46
C ASP A 96 9.43 -17.45 21.80
N GLY A 97 9.88 -18.69 21.61
CA GLY A 97 9.09 -19.93 21.74
C GLY A 97 8.60 -20.26 23.15
N GLU A 98 8.45 -19.31 24.06
CA GLU A 98 8.03 -19.56 25.45
C GLU A 98 6.50 -19.70 25.61
N HIS A 99 5.73 -19.25 24.61
CA HIS A 99 4.25 -19.35 24.63
C HIS A 99 3.67 -20.63 24.02
N MET A 100 4.51 -21.49 23.47
CA MET A 100 4.16 -22.87 23.09
C MET A 100 5.20 -23.75 23.78
N ASN A 101 4.83 -24.80 24.49
CA ASN A 101 5.76 -25.78 25.10
C ASN A 101 6.57 -26.53 24.02
N CYS A 102 7.36 -25.79 23.24
CA CYS A 102 8.01 -26.18 22.01
C CYS A 102 9.30 -25.38 21.93
N THR A 103 10.39 -25.99 22.39
CA THR A 103 11.74 -25.49 22.17
C THR A 103 12.04 -25.58 20.67
N PHE A 104 11.80 -24.49 19.95
CA PHE A 104 12.28 -24.35 18.58
C PHE A 104 13.80 -24.14 18.60
N THR A 105 14.52 -24.99 17.88
CA THR A 105 15.99 -24.95 17.78
C THR A 105 16.50 -23.76 16.97
N GLU A 106 15.62 -23.03 16.28
CA GLU A 106 15.94 -21.86 15.46
C GLU A 106 14.96 -20.71 15.78
N PRO A 107 15.45 -19.47 15.94
CA PRO A 107 14.60 -18.31 16.20
C PRO A 107 13.67 -18.06 14.99
N MET A 108 12.37 -18.01 15.23
CA MET A 108 11.38 -17.65 14.21
C MET A 108 11.22 -16.14 14.13
N PHE A 109 11.04 -15.57 12.94
CA PHE A 109 10.83 -14.12 12.76
C PHE A 109 9.53 -13.84 12.03
N ASP A 110 8.66 -13.04 12.65
CA ASP A 110 7.42 -12.58 12.04
C ASP A 110 7.31 -11.04 12.11
N LEU A 111 6.41 -10.50 11.29
CA LEU A 111 6.11 -9.06 11.25
C LEU A 111 5.16 -8.73 12.39
N ASN A 112 5.72 -8.21 13.48
CA ASN A 112 4.94 -7.74 14.60
C ASN A 112 4.51 -6.28 14.37
N TYR A 113 3.22 -6.03 14.51
CA TYR A 113 2.66 -4.69 14.47
C TYR A 113 2.71 -4.05 15.86
N GLN A 114 2.90 -2.73 15.91
CA GLN A 114 2.80 -1.96 17.15
C GLN A 114 1.51 -2.29 17.93
N ALA A 115 1.64 -2.44 19.25
CA ALA A 115 0.56 -2.94 20.11
C ALA A 115 -0.61 -1.96 20.30
N ASN A 116 -0.48 -0.70 19.85
CA ASN A 116 -1.55 0.28 20.03
C ASN A 116 -2.67 0.05 18.99
N PRO A 117 -3.85 -0.43 19.42
CA PRO A 117 -4.94 -0.78 18.50
C PRO A 117 -5.48 0.43 17.74
N VAL A 118 -5.34 1.64 18.31
CA VAL A 118 -5.82 2.88 17.69
C VAL A 118 -4.95 3.25 16.48
N LEU A 119 -3.62 3.09 16.60
CA LEU A 119 -2.68 3.43 15.53
C LEU A 119 -2.81 2.44 14.36
N VAL A 120 -2.91 1.13 14.66
CA VAL A 120 -3.11 0.09 13.64
C VAL A 120 -4.44 0.29 12.90
N SER A 121 -5.51 0.60 13.63
CA SER A 121 -6.82 0.91 13.03
C SER A 121 -6.74 2.15 12.15
N ALA A 122 -6.17 3.25 12.63
CA ALA A 122 -6.08 4.50 11.86
C ALA A 122 -5.31 4.31 10.54
N VAL A 123 -4.20 3.59 10.56
CA VAL A 123 -3.44 3.26 9.33
C VAL A 123 -4.24 2.34 8.42
N PHE A 124 -4.94 1.34 8.98
CA PHE A 124 -5.83 0.51 8.18
C PHE A 124 -6.93 1.33 7.46
N TRP A 125 -7.56 2.27 8.15
CA TRP A 125 -8.57 3.15 7.57
C TRP A 125 -7.99 4.08 6.50
N MET A 126 -6.81 4.66 6.74
CA MET A 126 -6.13 5.52 5.76
C MET A 126 -5.77 4.74 4.49
N PHE A 127 -5.13 3.58 4.61
CA PHE A 127 -4.71 2.78 3.45
C PHE A 127 -5.86 2.08 2.74
N GLY A 128 -6.90 1.68 3.47
CA GLY A 128 -8.08 1.04 2.93
C GLY A 128 -8.98 2.03 2.19
N ILE A 129 -9.44 3.08 2.88
CA ILE A 129 -10.44 3.99 2.31
C ILE A 129 -9.78 5.06 1.45
N VAL A 130 -8.79 5.78 2.00
CA VAL A 130 -8.26 6.97 1.34
C VAL A 130 -7.42 6.61 0.12
N LEU A 131 -6.62 5.54 0.21
CA LEU A 131 -5.70 5.17 -0.87
C LEU A 131 -6.26 4.17 -1.89
N LYS A 132 -7.37 3.47 -1.61
CA LYS A 132 -7.98 2.52 -2.56
C LYS A 132 -9.41 2.87 -2.94
N LEU A 133 -10.27 3.15 -1.97
CA LEU A 133 -11.70 3.40 -2.24
C LEU A 133 -11.92 4.74 -2.96
N ILE A 134 -11.31 5.83 -2.47
CA ILE A 134 -11.49 7.15 -3.09
C ILE A 134 -10.91 7.19 -4.52
N PRO A 135 -9.68 6.72 -4.78
CA PRO A 135 -9.10 6.77 -6.13
C PRO A 135 -9.90 5.94 -7.14
N SER A 136 -10.42 4.78 -6.73
CA SER A 136 -11.26 3.95 -7.60
C SER A 136 -12.59 4.61 -7.92
N LEU A 137 -13.28 5.20 -6.94
CA LEU A 137 -14.54 5.93 -7.17
C LEU A 137 -14.34 7.13 -8.12
N VAL A 138 -13.26 7.90 -7.93
CA VAL A 138 -12.92 9.02 -8.81
C VAL A 138 -12.64 8.54 -10.23
N LEU A 139 -11.87 7.46 -10.38
CA LEU A 139 -11.57 6.89 -11.69
C LEU A 139 -12.86 6.41 -12.39
N THR A 140 -13.74 5.71 -11.69
CA THR A 140 -15.03 5.26 -12.23
C THR A 140 -15.89 6.44 -12.67
N ALA A 141 -15.99 7.49 -11.85
CA ALA A 141 -16.75 8.69 -12.20
C ALA A 141 -16.18 9.40 -13.44
N LEU A 142 -14.85 9.54 -13.54
CA LEU A 142 -14.18 10.14 -14.70
C LEU A 142 -14.36 9.30 -15.96
N LEU A 143 -14.32 7.97 -15.86
CA LEU A 143 -14.55 7.09 -16.99
C LEU A 143 -15.99 7.19 -17.51
N ILE A 144 -16.98 7.21 -16.61
CA ILE A 144 -18.39 7.42 -16.98
C ILE A 144 -18.57 8.79 -17.64
N ALA A 145 -17.96 9.83 -17.08
CA ALA A 145 -18.03 11.19 -17.62
C ALA A 145 -17.27 11.36 -18.94
N LEU A 146 -16.34 10.47 -19.28
CA LEU A 146 -15.64 10.46 -20.57
C LEU A 146 -16.45 9.75 -21.66
N ILE A 147 -17.22 8.72 -21.30
CA ILE A 147 -18.07 7.96 -22.22
C ILE A 147 -19.33 8.73 -22.61
N ARG A 148 -19.82 9.60 -21.72
CA ARG A 148 -21.09 10.33 -21.86
C ARG A 148 -20.87 11.77 -22.30
#